data_AF-A0AAI9T7N9-F1
#
_entry.id   AF-A0AAI9T7N9-F1
#
_cell.length_a   1.000
_cell.length_b   1.000
_cell.length_c   1.000
_cell.angle_alpha   90.00
_cell.angle_beta   90.00
_cell.angle_gamma   90.00
#
_symmetry.space_group_name_H-M   'P 1'
#
loop_
_entity.id
_entity.type
_entity.pdbx_description
1 polymer ?
#
loop_
_entity_poly.entity_id
_entity_poly.type
_entity_poly.pdbx_seq_one_letter_code
_entity_poly.pdbx_strand_id
1 'polypeptide(L)'
;MPVGPRVSKEEFMHALGLNPQDPHHEQYYRAMRDEAIIVYNRMNLDTANLLDNVRADPSTRPPFFWHHIRPDCQRWAILEICHNAPPLVRGLFERGATNGEYGPNWVAGWLLYSVFRSRDVRNNRNRRKGEPGGSAGSESDKRTRQEETTQPKKYYDPVRNGTL
;
A
#
# COMPACT_ATOMS: atom_id res chain seq x y z
N MET A 1 -14.79 -14.88 -10.69
CA MET A 1 -15.96 -14.32 -9.95
C MET A 1 -15.52 -13.05 -9.23
N PRO A 2 -16.40 -12.05 -9.04
CA PRO A 2 -16.08 -10.88 -8.22
C PRO A 2 -15.64 -11.29 -6.81
N VAL A 3 -14.58 -10.65 -6.31
CA VAL A 3 -14.08 -10.87 -4.95
C VAL A 3 -14.16 -9.58 -4.14
N GLY A 4 -14.35 -9.73 -2.83
CA GLY A 4 -14.41 -8.59 -1.92
C GLY A 4 -13.04 -7.92 -1.71
N PRO A 5 -12.99 -6.67 -1.27
CA PRO A 5 -11.75 -5.86 -1.18
C PRO A 5 -10.72 -6.39 -0.16
N ARG A 6 -11.10 -7.37 0.68
CA ARG A 6 -10.26 -7.90 1.75
C ARG A 6 -9.54 -9.20 1.40
N VAL A 7 -9.81 -9.78 0.23
CA VAL A 7 -9.13 -11.01 -0.20
C VAL A 7 -7.64 -10.76 -0.44
N SER A 8 -6.84 -11.83 -0.42
CA SER A 8 -5.40 -11.73 -0.66
C SER A 8 -5.09 -11.31 -2.11
N LYS A 9 -3.87 -10.84 -2.36
CA LYS A 9 -3.40 -10.54 -3.72
C LYS A 9 -3.48 -11.78 -4.62
N GLU A 10 -3.10 -12.93 -4.09
CA GLU A 10 -3.14 -14.21 -4.81
C GLU A 10 -4.57 -14.57 -5.23
N GLU A 11 -5.52 -14.50 -4.30
CA GLU A 11 -6.93 -14.76 -4.60
C GLU A 11 -7.52 -13.75 -5.61
N PHE A 12 -7.15 -12.47 -5.48
CA PHE A 12 -7.50 -11.44 -6.46
C PHE A 12 -6.97 -11.74 -7.86
N MET A 13 -5.69 -12.14 -7.98
CA MET A 13 -5.08 -12.49 -9.26
C MET A 13 -5.74 -13.73 -9.86
N HIS A 14 -5.98 -14.78 -9.07
CA HIS A 14 -6.70 -15.96 -9.53
C HIS A 14 -8.12 -15.64 -10.00
N ALA A 15 -8.84 -14.75 -9.32
CA ALA A 15 -10.18 -14.32 -9.73
C ALA A 15 -10.20 -13.62 -11.11
N LEU A 16 -9.08 -13.02 -11.52
CA LEU A 16 -8.84 -12.43 -12.85
C LEU A 16 -8.30 -13.41 -13.89
N GLY A 17 -8.06 -14.67 -13.50
CA GLY A 17 -7.39 -15.66 -14.34
C GLY A 17 -5.89 -15.39 -14.51
N LEU A 18 -5.28 -14.63 -13.59
CA LEU A 18 -3.85 -14.35 -13.55
C LEU A 18 -3.16 -15.33 -12.60
N ASN A 19 -1.94 -15.73 -12.96
CA ASN A 19 -1.06 -16.55 -12.14
C ASN A 19 -0.07 -15.65 -11.38
N PRO A 20 -0.10 -15.58 -10.04
CA PRO A 20 0.80 -14.73 -9.24
C PRO A 20 2.27 -15.17 -9.28
N GLN A 21 2.55 -16.40 -9.69
CA GLN A 21 3.90 -16.92 -9.86
C GLN A 21 4.46 -16.65 -11.27
N ASP A 22 3.63 -16.16 -12.20
CA ASP A 22 4.06 -15.78 -13.55
C ASP A 22 4.53 -14.31 -13.58
N PRO A 23 5.82 -14.04 -13.92
CA PRO A 23 6.35 -12.68 -14.00
C PRO A 23 5.59 -11.78 -14.98
N HIS A 24 5.03 -12.31 -16.06
CA HIS A 24 4.27 -11.53 -17.04
C HIS A 24 2.93 -11.08 -16.46
N HIS A 25 2.26 -11.96 -15.71
CA HIS A 25 1.04 -11.61 -14.99
C HIS A 25 1.29 -10.62 -13.85
N GLU A 26 2.46 -10.70 -13.21
CA GLU A 26 2.87 -9.70 -12.23
C GLU A 26 3.04 -8.31 -12.86
N GLN A 27 3.48 -8.21 -14.12
CA GLN A 27 3.54 -6.94 -14.84
C GLN A 27 2.14 -6.35 -15.06
N TYR A 28 1.14 -7.16 -15.43
CA TYR A 28 -0.25 -6.68 -15.51
C TYR A 28 -0.77 -6.20 -14.16
N TYR A 29 -0.49 -6.94 -13.08
CA TYR A 29 -0.86 -6.52 -11.73
C TYR A 29 -0.24 -5.17 -11.36
N ARG A 30 1.05 -4.98 -11.64
CA ARG A 30 1.75 -3.71 -11.38
C ARG A 30 1.13 -2.56 -12.17
N ALA A 31 0.93 -2.74 -13.47
CA ALA A 31 0.31 -1.73 -14.32
C ALA A 31 -1.10 -1.34 -13.83
N MET A 32 -1.93 -2.32 -13.44
CA MET A 32 -3.25 -2.04 -12.85
C MET A 32 -3.15 -1.28 -11.51
N ARG A 33 -2.17 -1.63 -10.67
CA ARG A 33 -1.94 -0.98 -9.38
C ARG A 33 -1.45 0.46 -9.54
N ASP A 34 -0.64 0.74 -10.56
CA ASP A 34 -0.12 2.08 -10.83
C ASP A 34 -1.27 3.06 -11.17
N GLU A 35 -2.26 2.63 -11.95
CA GLU A 35 -3.48 3.42 -12.19
C GLU A 35 -4.22 3.75 -10.88
N ALA A 36 -4.35 2.78 -9.98
CA ALA A 36 -4.97 3.00 -8.68
C ALA A 36 -4.15 3.94 -7.78
N ILE A 37 -2.82 3.92 -7.88
CA ILE A 37 -1.93 4.84 -7.14
C ILE A 37 -2.11 6.28 -7.63
N ILE A 38 -2.24 6.49 -8.94
CA ILE A 38 -2.48 7.82 -9.52
C ILE A 38 -3.77 8.42 -8.95
N VAL A 39 -4.87 7.66 -8.97
CA VAL A 39 -6.16 8.12 -8.44
C VAL A 39 -6.10 8.31 -6.92
N TYR A 40 -5.46 7.39 -6.18
CA TYR A 40 -5.21 7.57 -4.74
C TYR A 40 -4.49 8.89 -4.45
N ASN A 41 -3.42 9.20 -5.19
CA ASN A 41 -2.67 10.45 -4.98
C ASN A 41 -3.55 11.67 -5.23
N ARG A 42 -4.37 11.68 -6.28
CA ARG A 42 -5.32 12.75 -6.57
C ARG A 42 -6.34 12.93 -5.44
N MET A 43 -6.87 11.84 -4.89
CA MET A 43 -7.81 11.89 -3.77
C MET A 43 -7.19 12.49 -2.50
N ASN A 44 -5.89 12.38 -2.33
CA ASN A 44 -5.15 12.92 -1.18
C ASN A 44 -4.82 14.42 -1.29
N LEU A 45 -5.10 15.06 -2.43
CA LEU A 45 -4.87 16.50 -2.62
C LEU A 45 -6.00 17.37 -2.08
N ASP A 46 -7.21 16.81 -1.96
CA ASP A 46 -8.41 17.60 -1.69
C ASP A 46 -9.24 17.00 -0.54
N THR A 47 -9.44 17.81 0.51
CA THR A 47 -10.31 17.47 1.64
C THR A 47 -11.79 17.43 1.24
N ALA A 48 -12.13 17.95 0.07
CA ALA A 48 -13.43 17.76 -0.56
C ALA A 48 -13.72 16.30 -0.91
N ASN A 49 -12.79 15.35 -0.74
CA ASN A 49 -13.06 13.90 -0.87
C ASN A 49 -13.50 13.23 0.44
N LEU A 50 -13.42 13.95 1.56
CA LEU A 50 -13.62 13.39 2.90
C LEU A 50 -15.06 13.48 3.38
N LEU A 51 -15.42 12.59 4.31
CA LEU A 51 -16.64 12.70 5.12
C LEU A 51 -16.68 14.07 5.83
N ASP A 52 -17.87 14.63 6.02
CA ASP A 52 -18.03 16.00 6.50
C ASP A 52 -17.40 16.23 7.88
N ASN A 53 -17.53 15.26 8.79
CA ASN A 53 -16.91 15.31 10.11
C ASN A 53 -15.38 15.29 10.04
N VAL A 54 -14.80 14.48 9.14
CA VAL A 54 -13.35 14.42 8.96
C VAL A 54 -12.83 15.68 8.27
N ARG A 55 -13.58 16.22 7.31
CA ARG A 55 -13.26 17.49 6.64
C ARG A 55 -13.30 18.68 7.59
N ALA A 56 -14.28 18.71 8.48
CA ALA A 56 -14.47 19.79 9.44
C ALA A 56 -13.37 19.86 10.51
N ASP A 57 -12.61 18.77 10.69
CA ASP A 57 -11.48 18.73 11.60
C ASP A 57 -10.26 19.46 11.00
N PRO A 58 -9.81 20.59 11.59
CA PRO A 58 -8.66 21.35 11.09
C PRO A 58 -7.33 20.62 11.27
N SER A 59 -7.28 19.53 12.04
CA SER A 59 -6.09 18.69 12.22
C SER A 59 -5.94 17.61 11.14
N THR A 60 -6.99 17.38 10.34
CA THR A 60 -6.96 16.41 9.25
C THR A 60 -5.92 16.78 8.21
N ARG A 61 -4.97 15.86 7.98
CA ARG A 61 -3.91 15.99 6.98
C ARG A 61 -3.80 14.68 6.19
N PRO A 62 -3.38 14.72 4.92
CA PRO A 62 -3.04 13.51 4.19
C PRO A 62 -1.82 12.80 4.81
N PRO A 63 -1.64 11.48 4.59
CA PRO A 63 -2.50 10.62 3.78
C PRO A 63 -3.84 10.31 4.46
N PHE A 64 -4.92 10.40 3.69
CA PHE A 64 -6.26 10.04 4.11
C PHE A 64 -6.43 8.52 4.11
N PHE A 65 -7.26 8.02 5.02
CA PHE A 65 -7.56 6.60 5.10
C PHE A 65 -8.87 6.27 4.37
N TRP A 66 -9.03 5.01 3.97
CA TRP A 66 -10.23 4.54 3.25
C TRP A 66 -11.55 4.99 3.92
N HIS A 67 -11.64 4.79 5.23
CA HIS A 67 -12.82 5.15 6.04
C HIS A 67 -13.01 6.67 6.24
N HIS A 68 -12.08 7.52 5.79
CA HIS A 68 -12.27 8.96 5.74
C HIS A 68 -12.97 9.42 4.45
N ILE A 69 -12.92 8.62 3.38
CA ILE A 69 -13.38 9.01 2.06
C ILE A 69 -14.90 8.81 1.95
N ARG A 70 -15.63 9.78 1.38
CA ARG A 70 -17.07 9.62 1.12
C ARG A 70 -17.35 8.47 0.15
N PRO A 71 -18.47 7.74 0.31
CA PRO A 71 -18.88 6.68 -0.61
C PRO A 71 -18.92 7.12 -2.09
N ASP A 72 -19.46 8.32 -2.38
CA ASP A 72 -19.54 8.82 -3.76
C ASP A 72 -18.15 9.11 -4.36
N CYS A 73 -17.21 9.59 -3.55
CA CYS A 73 -15.82 9.78 -3.97
C CYS A 73 -15.10 8.45 -4.21
N GLN A 74 -15.39 7.43 -3.39
CA GLN A 74 -14.89 6.07 -3.63
C GLN A 74 -15.45 5.54 -4.97
N ARG A 75 -16.76 5.70 -5.21
CA ARG A 75 -17.42 5.27 -6.45
C ARG A 75 -16.85 5.97 -7.67
N TRP A 76 -16.70 7.30 -7.61
CA TRP A 76 -16.07 8.09 -8.66
C TRP A 76 -14.64 7.63 -8.93
N ALA A 77 -13.82 7.43 -7.89
CA ALA A 77 -12.44 6.98 -8.04
C ALA A 77 -12.32 5.61 -8.71
N ILE A 78 -13.23 4.68 -8.40
CA ILE A 78 -13.30 3.36 -9.05
C ILE A 78 -13.55 3.52 -10.56
N LEU A 79 -14.51 4.38 -10.94
CA LEU A 79 -14.80 4.65 -12.36
C LEU A 79 -13.64 5.36 -13.05
N GLU A 80 -13.00 6.31 -12.38
CA GLU A 80 -11.85 7.06 -12.88
C GLU A 80 -10.68 6.15 -13.24
N ILE A 81 -10.39 5.14 -12.39
CA ILE A 81 -9.35 4.12 -12.68
C ILE A 81 -9.69 3.37 -13.97
N CYS A 82 -10.93 2.90 -14.10
CA CYS A 82 -11.36 2.15 -15.28
C CYS A 82 -11.33 3.00 -16.56
N HIS A 83 -11.70 4.27 -16.45
CA HIS A 83 -11.73 5.20 -17.58
C HIS A 83 -10.32 5.51 -18.11
N ASN A 84 -9.37 5.75 -17.19
CA ASN A 84 -8.00 6.13 -17.55
C ASN A 84 -7.10 4.94 -17.89
N ALA A 85 -7.57 3.71 -17.68
CA ALA A 85 -6.78 2.50 -17.88
C ALA A 85 -6.17 2.40 -19.30
N PRO A 86 -4.84 2.18 -19.40
CA PRO A 86 -4.18 2.04 -20.69
C PRO A 86 -4.58 0.72 -21.38
N PRO A 87 -4.40 0.62 -22.72
CA PRO A 87 -4.81 -0.55 -23.50
C PRO A 87 -4.30 -1.89 -22.93
N LEU A 88 -3.09 -1.89 -22.36
CA LEU A 88 -2.45 -3.07 -21.77
C LEU A 88 -3.32 -3.76 -20.69
N VAL A 89 -4.01 -2.99 -19.86
CA VAL A 89 -4.78 -3.51 -18.70
C VAL A 89 -6.27 -3.24 -18.80
N ARG A 90 -6.73 -2.51 -19.83
CA ARG A 90 -8.13 -2.16 -20.02
C ARG A 90 -9.05 -3.38 -19.99
N GLY A 91 -8.70 -4.46 -20.69
CA GLY A 91 -9.49 -5.70 -20.70
C GLY A 91 -9.58 -6.41 -19.34
N LEU A 92 -8.66 -6.14 -18.41
CA LEU A 92 -8.77 -6.65 -17.02
C LEU A 92 -9.81 -5.85 -16.23
N PHE A 93 -9.84 -4.53 -16.41
CA PHE A 93 -10.85 -3.68 -15.78
C PHE A 93 -12.23 -3.92 -16.39
N GLU A 94 -12.36 -4.10 -17.71
CA GLU A 94 -13.65 -4.39 -18.36
C GLU A 94 -14.30 -5.66 -17.78
N ARG A 95 -13.51 -6.71 -17.53
CA ARG A 95 -13.97 -7.94 -16.83
C ARG A 95 -14.39 -7.71 -15.37
N GLY A 96 -13.98 -6.58 -14.80
CA GLY A 96 -14.31 -6.16 -13.44
C GLY A 96 -15.66 -5.46 -13.30
N ALA A 97 -16.30 -5.05 -14.41
CA ALA A 97 -17.53 -4.28 -14.37
C ALA A 97 -18.67 -5.07 -13.71
N THR A 98 -19.36 -4.46 -12.74
CA THR A 98 -20.48 -5.10 -12.04
C THR A 98 -21.42 -4.06 -11.43
N ASN A 99 -22.70 -4.42 -11.33
CA ASN A 99 -23.73 -3.63 -10.64
C ASN A 99 -24.05 -4.16 -9.23
N GLY A 100 -23.33 -5.20 -8.77
CA GLY A 100 -23.56 -5.82 -7.47
C GLY A 100 -22.95 -5.06 -6.29
N GLU A 101 -22.80 -5.76 -5.16
CA GLU A 101 -22.24 -5.23 -3.89
C GLU A 101 -20.87 -4.54 -4.08
N TYR A 102 -20.04 -5.05 -4.99
CA TYR A 102 -18.70 -4.53 -5.30
C TYR A 102 -18.66 -3.64 -6.54
N GLY A 103 -19.82 -3.11 -6.95
CA GLY A 103 -19.91 -2.17 -8.06
C GLY A 103 -19.22 -0.83 -7.78
N PRO A 104 -18.92 -0.05 -8.82
CA PRO A 104 -19.19 -0.32 -10.22
C PRO A 104 -18.15 -1.24 -10.89
N ASN A 105 -17.02 -1.47 -10.23
CA ASN A 105 -15.97 -2.33 -10.73
C ASN A 105 -15.19 -2.98 -9.58
N TRP A 106 -15.30 -4.30 -9.43
CA TRP A 106 -14.69 -4.99 -8.28
C TRP A 106 -13.16 -5.02 -8.38
N VAL A 107 -12.61 -4.97 -9.59
CA VAL A 107 -11.15 -5.00 -9.84
C VAL A 107 -10.53 -3.68 -9.40
N ALA A 108 -11.04 -2.56 -9.91
CA ALA A 108 -10.59 -1.23 -9.51
C ALA A 108 -10.87 -0.95 -8.03
N GLY A 109 -12.01 -1.40 -7.50
CA GLY A 109 -12.34 -1.32 -6.07
C GLY A 109 -11.34 -2.06 -5.20
N TRP A 110 -10.99 -3.29 -5.55
CA TRP A 110 -9.98 -4.07 -4.82
C TRP A 110 -8.61 -3.38 -4.86
N LEU A 111 -8.17 -2.94 -6.03
CA LEU A 111 -6.86 -2.29 -6.21
C LEU A 111 -6.77 -1.01 -5.40
N LEU A 112 -7.76 -0.12 -5.51
CA LEU A 112 -7.79 1.14 -4.78
C LEU A 112 -7.78 0.90 -3.27
N TYR A 113 -8.61 -0.01 -2.76
CA TYR A 113 -8.60 -0.38 -1.34
C TYR A 113 -7.24 -0.94 -0.91
N SER A 114 -6.61 -1.77 -1.74
CA SER A 114 -5.27 -2.34 -1.46
C SER A 114 -4.19 -1.25 -1.34
N VAL A 115 -4.30 -0.18 -2.14
CA VAL A 115 -3.40 0.97 -2.10
C VAL A 115 -3.60 1.75 -0.80
N PHE A 116 -4.84 2.13 -0.46
CA PHE A 116 -5.15 2.79 0.81
C PHE A 116 -4.64 2.00 2.01
N ARG A 117 -4.90 0.68 2.03
CA ARG A 117 -4.48 -0.20 3.12
C ARG A 117 -2.96 -0.29 3.25
N SER A 118 -2.23 -0.27 2.15
CA SER A 118 -0.76 -0.33 2.17
C SER A 118 -0.10 0.96 2.70
N ARG A 119 -0.80 2.09 2.62
CA ARG A 119 -0.32 3.40 3.09
C ARG A 119 -0.77 3.74 4.53
N ASP A 120 -1.69 2.95 5.09
CA ASP A 120 -2.13 3.09 6.48
C ASP A 120 -1.06 2.59 7.46
N VAL A 121 -0.46 3.51 8.22
CA VAL A 121 0.58 3.21 9.22
C VAL A 121 0.10 2.24 10.32
N ARG A 122 -1.22 2.21 10.61
CA ARG A 122 -1.80 1.26 11.57
C ARG A 122 -1.72 -0.17 11.05
N ASN A 123 -1.87 -0.36 9.74
CA ASN A 123 -1.72 -1.65 9.08
C ASN A 123 -0.25 -2.11 9.03
N ASN A 124 0.72 -1.19 9.00
CA ASN A 124 2.15 -1.52 9.02
C ASN A 124 2.66 -1.98 10.40
N ARG A 125 2.05 -1.51 11.50
CA ARG A 125 2.40 -1.95 12.87
C ARG A 125 2.11 -3.43 13.12
N ASN A 126 1.04 -3.98 12.55
CA ASN A 126 0.69 -5.39 12.72
C ASN A 126 1.62 -6.34 11.94
N ARG A 127 2.26 -5.87 10.86
CA ARG A 127 3.27 -6.66 10.12
C ARG A 127 4.59 -6.79 10.88
N ARG A 128 5.04 -5.73 11.56
CA ARG A 128 6.30 -5.75 12.32
C ARG A 128 6.28 -6.58 13.61
N LYS A 129 5.10 -7.01 14.08
CA LYS A 129 4.98 -7.90 15.24
C LYS A 129 5.11 -9.39 14.90
N GLY A 130 5.18 -9.76 13.61
CA GLY A 130 5.19 -11.15 13.14
C GLY A 130 6.51 -11.67 12.59
N GLU A 131 7.59 -10.89 12.61
CA GLU A 131 8.86 -11.27 11.97
C GLU A 131 10.06 -10.96 12.90
N PRO A 132 10.77 -11.96 13.45
CA PRO A 132 12.07 -11.73 14.04
C PRO A 132 13.11 -11.70 12.92
N GLY A 133 13.52 -10.50 12.50
CA GLY A 133 14.75 -10.30 11.73
C GLY A 133 14.58 -10.36 10.21
N GLY A 134 14.48 -9.19 9.59
CA GLY A 134 14.60 -8.99 8.16
C GLY A 134 15.13 -7.59 7.87
N SER A 135 16.45 -7.43 7.92
CA SER A 135 17.14 -6.21 7.53
C SER A 135 16.98 -5.94 6.03
N ALA A 136 16.36 -4.81 5.70
CA ALA A 136 16.54 -4.07 4.44
C ALA A 136 16.21 -2.61 4.79
N GLY A 137 17.12 -1.65 4.75
CA GLY A 137 18.03 -1.35 3.65
C GLY A 137 17.57 -0.01 3.06
N SER A 138 18.08 1.10 3.61
CA SER A 138 18.00 2.42 2.98
C SER A 138 19.41 2.99 2.90
N GLU A 139 19.90 3.07 1.66
CA GLU A 139 21.08 3.81 1.26
C GLU A 139 20.91 5.31 1.53
N SER A 140 22.00 5.93 1.99
CA SER A 140 22.66 7.10 1.37
C SER A 140 23.21 8.01 2.47
N ASP A 141 24.53 8.09 2.63
CA ASP A 141 25.28 9.26 2.15
C ASP A 141 26.80 9.08 2.28
N LYS A 142 27.51 9.73 1.36
CA LYS A 142 28.97 9.69 1.17
C LYS A 142 29.73 10.30 2.36
N ARG A 143 30.92 9.77 2.67
CA ARG A 143 32.23 10.48 2.57
C ARG A 143 33.36 9.83 3.39
N THR A 144 34.51 9.71 2.72
CA THR A 144 35.89 9.83 3.23
C THR A 144 36.51 8.65 4.00
N ARG A 145 37.36 7.93 3.27
CA ARG A 145 38.68 7.37 3.63
C ARG A 145 39.21 7.71 5.04
N GLN A 146 39.44 6.68 5.85
CA GLN A 146 40.61 6.55 6.73
C GLN A 146 40.76 5.09 7.20
N GLU A 147 41.95 4.53 6.98
CA GLU A 147 42.45 3.34 7.64
C GLU A 147 42.63 3.65 9.13
N GLU A 148 42.07 2.84 10.05
CA GLU A 148 42.71 2.62 11.36
C GLU A 148 42.10 1.42 12.12
N THR A 149 42.98 0.45 12.33
CA THR A 149 43.12 -0.48 13.47
C THR A 149 41.88 -1.01 14.22
N THR A 150 41.68 -2.32 14.06
CA THR A 150 40.85 -3.18 14.90
C THR A 150 41.30 -3.11 16.36
N GLN A 151 40.45 -2.57 17.25
CA GLN A 151 40.57 -2.78 18.70
C GLN A 151 39.25 -3.29 19.27
N PRO A 152 39.24 -4.41 20.03
CA PRO A 152 38.03 -4.95 20.62
C PRO A 152 37.55 -4.11 21.81
N LYS A 153 36.28 -3.73 21.79
CA LYS A 153 35.58 -3.01 22.87
C LYS A 153 35.52 -3.88 24.14
N LYS A 154 36.37 -3.58 25.13
CA LYS A 154 36.23 -4.09 26.50
C LYS A 154 34.99 -3.47 27.15
N TYR A 155 34.03 -4.31 27.53
CA TYR A 155 32.88 -3.92 28.34
C TYR A 155 33.30 -3.88 29.81
N TYR A 156 33.02 -2.77 30.50
CA TYR A 156 33.21 -2.64 31.94
C TYR A 156 32.06 -3.35 32.67
N ASP A 157 32.39 -4.33 33.52
CA ASP A 157 31.43 -5.06 34.36
C ASP A 157 31.69 -4.71 35.84
N PRO A 158 30.84 -3.87 36.46
CA PRO A 158 31.04 -3.40 37.83
C PRO A 158 30.78 -4.45 38.92
N VAL A 159 30.39 -5.68 38.58
CA VAL A 159 30.09 -6.74 39.57
C VAL A 159 31.28 -7.66 39.83
N ARG A 160 32.44 -7.45 39.17
CA ARG A 160 33.63 -8.32 39.32
C ARG A 160 34.85 -7.71 40.05
N ASN A 161 34.89 -6.41 40.33
CA ASN A 161 36.03 -5.75 41.00
C ASN A 161 35.62 -5.03 42.29
N GLY A 162 34.94 -5.74 43.19
CA GLY A 162 34.52 -5.18 44.47
C GLY A 162 34.56 -6.20 45.59
N THR A 163 35.75 -6.65 46.00
CA THR A 163 35.99 -7.04 47.41
C THR A 163 37.49 -7.13 47.73
N LEU A 164 37.86 -6.39 48.78
CA LEU A 164 39.10 -6.38 49.59
C LEU A 164 40.31 -5.65 49.01
#